data_AF-A0A1F7ZIN4-F1
#
_entry.id   AF-A0A1F7ZIN4-F1
#
_cell.length_a   1.000
_cell.length_b   1.000
_cell.length_c   1.000
_cell.angle_alpha   90.00
_cell.angle_beta   90.00
_cell.angle_gamma   90.00
#
_symmetry.space_group_name_H-M   'P 1'
#
loop_
_entity.id
_entity.type
_entity.pdbx_description
1 polymer ?
#
loop_
_entity_poly.entity_id
_entity_poly.type
_entity_poly.pdbx_seq_one_letter_code
_entity_poly.pdbx_strand_id
1 'polypeptide(L)'
;DLWSTIIHTSRKIPREKPHTLPDVPTPLQIRLAALLLTLKRQPDPAPMPTTHLQSPVNARRDLSWRQLPLFEEAVYEALKDEPGRRAKFTKIETEGWVNFMAFLALITKERIVGLENIGIVVLREALEERHDSIPSTEENDNMKADEATRLNVFVAAAAIWAVIMGEELWERTGQKEECPVGLSLGPAPKQLIGEIPKRRWEMWIDRLQFLSLREDLRICTRELAAEAAAVMMRVL
;
A
#
# COMPACT_ATOMS: atom_id res chain seq x y z
N ASP A 1 -21.69 2.91 -0.76
CA ASP A 1 -20.95 3.00 -2.05
C ASP A 1 -20.28 1.66 -2.36
N LEU A 2 -20.20 1.27 -3.64
CA LEU A 2 -19.65 -0.01 -4.10
C LEU A 2 -18.17 -0.14 -3.75
N TRP A 3 -17.38 0.92 -4.00
CA TRP A 3 -15.93 0.91 -3.76
C TRP A 3 -15.62 0.82 -2.27
N SER A 4 -16.32 1.59 -1.44
CA SER A 4 -16.22 1.46 0.02
C SER A 4 -16.57 0.05 0.49
N THR A 5 -17.53 -0.63 -0.16
CA THR A 5 -17.92 -2.00 0.18
C THR A 5 -16.82 -3.01 -0.17
N ILE A 6 -16.18 -2.86 -1.33
CA ILE A 6 -15.02 -3.69 -1.73
C ILE A 6 -13.87 -3.48 -0.75
N ILE A 7 -13.54 -2.22 -0.43
CA ILE A 7 -12.46 -1.88 0.51
C ILE A 7 -12.75 -2.43 1.91
N HIS A 8 -13.95 -2.20 2.43
CA HIS A 8 -14.33 -2.72 3.75
C HIS A 8 -14.34 -4.25 3.79
N THR A 9 -14.77 -4.91 2.71
CA THR A 9 -14.69 -6.37 2.59
C THR A 9 -13.24 -6.85 2.59
N SER A 10 -12.33 -6.14 1.91
CA SER A 10 -10.91 -6.50 1.86
C SER A 10 -10.24 -6.52 3.25
N ARG A 11 -10.62 -5.62 4.15
CA ARG A 11 -10.16 -5.62 5.55
C ARG A 11 -10.57 -6.88 6.32
N LYS A 12 -11.70 -7.48 5.96
CA LYS A 12 -12.28 -8.63 6.66
C LYS A 12 -11.84 -9.98 6.12
N ILE A 13 -11.27 -10.04 4.91
CA ILE A 13 -10.80 -11.29 4.33
C ILE A 13 -9.41 -11.58 4.90
N PRO A 14 -9.24 -12.64 5.71
CA PRO A 14 -7.94 -12.98 6.25
C PRO A 14 -6.98 -13.35 5.11
N ARG A 15 -5.77 -12.84 5.22
CA ARG A 15 -4.64 -13.20 4.37
C ARG A 15 -4.08 -14.58 4.71
N GLU A 16 -3.94 -14.89 6.00
CA GLU A 16 -3.20 -16.07 6.45
C GLU A 16 -4.13 -17.28 6.59
N LYS A 17 -3.72 -18.39 5.98
CA LYS A 17 -4.06 -19.72 6.48
C LYS A 17 -2.86 -20.24 7.27
N PRO A 18 -3.06 -21.08 8.30
CA PRO A 18 -1.93 -21.75 8.94
C PRO A 18 -1.06 -22.45 7.88
N HIS A 19 0.25 -22.19 7.91
CA HIS A 19 1.29 -22.83 7.09
C HIS A 19 1.32 -22.49 5.58
N THR A 20 0.67 -21.42 5.13
CA THR A 20 0.82 -20.95 3.73
C THR A 20 1.83 -19.82 3.63
N LEU A 21 2.65 -19.83 2.57
CA LEU A 21 3.57 -18.75 2.27
C LEU A 21 2.83 -17.41 2.11
N PRO A 22 3.38 -16.30 2.60
CA PRO A 22 2.74 -14.99 2.58
C PRO A 22 2.67 -14.36 1.18
N ASP A 23 3.25 -14.93 0.14
CA ASP A 23 3.07 -14.46 -1.24
C ASP A 23 1.77 -15.00 -1.90
N VAL A 24 1.16 -16.06 -1.35
CA VAL A 24 -0.01 -16.71 -1.96
C VAL A 24 -1.32 -16.05 -1.50
N PRO A 25 -2.12 -15.45 -2.42
CA PRO A 25 -3.41 -14.88 -2.06
C PRO A 25 -4.45 -15.96 -1.74
N THR A 26 -5.35 -15.69 -0.80
CA THR A 26 -6.43 -16.62 -0.46
C THR A 26 -7.49 -16.70 -1.57
N PRO A 27 -8.27 -17.80 -1.67
CA PRO A 27 -9.36 -17.88 -2.64
C PRO A 27 -10.38 -16.74 -2.55
N LEU A 28 -10.58 -16.18 -1.34
CA LEU A 28 -11.47 -15.05 -1.14
C LEU A 28 -10.85 -13.74 -1.67
N GLN A 29 -9.55 -13.52 -1.47
CA GLN A 29 -8.84 -12.37 -2.05
C GLN A 29 -8.85 -12.43 -3.58
N ILE A 30 -8.61 -13.62 -4.16
CA ILE A 30 -8.68 -13.84 -5.61
C ILE A 30 -10.08 -13.53 -6.14
N ARG A 31 -11.15 -13.98 -5.45
CA ARG A 31 -12.53 -13.67 -5.86
C ARG A 31 -12.83 -12.18 -5.80
N LEU A 32 -12.35 -11.47 -4.78
CA LEU A 32 -12.56 -10.02 -4.66
C LEU A 32 -11.79 -9.26 -5.76
N ALA A 33 -10.55 -9.67 -6.06
CA ALA A 33 -9.79 -9.12 -7.18
C ALA A 33 -10.46 -9.42 -8.53
N ALA A 34 -10.99 -10.63 -8.72
CA ALA A 34 -11.73 -11.00 -9.92
C ALA A 34 -13.01 -10.19 -10.10
N LEU A 35 -13.72 -9.87 -9.00
CA LEU A 35 -14.87 -8.96 -9.04
C LEU A 35 -14.44 -7.56 -9.53
N LEU A 36 -13.36 -7.01 -8.97
CA LEU A 36 -12.83 -5.70 -9.37
C LEU A 36 -12.41 -5.69 -10.85
N LEU A 37 -11.74 -6.74 -11.31
CA LEU A 37 -11.36 -6.92 -12.71
C LEU A 37 -12.58 -7.04 -13.63
N THR A 38 -13.62 -7.73 -13.19
CA THR A 38 -14.87 -7.89 -13.94
C THR A 38 -15.60 -6.56 -14.08
N LEU A 39 -15.60 -5.74 -13.02
CA LEU A 39 -16.10 -4.37 -13.07
C LEU A 39 -15.28 -3.52 -14.03
N LYS A 40 -13.95 -3.59 -13.98
CA LYS A 40 -13.05 -2.86 -14.89
C LYS A 40 -13.28 -3.20 -16.38
N ARG A 41 -13.71 -4.43 -16.66
CA ARG A 41 -13.98 -4.94 -18.01
C ARG A 41 -15.40 -4.69 -18.51
N GLN A 42 -16.28 -4.12 -17.68
CA GLN A 42 -17.63 -3.80 -18.14
C GLN A 42 -17.58 -2.80 -19.31
N PRO A 43 -18.48 -2.93 -20.29
CA PRO A 43 -18.64 -1.90 -21.31
C PRO A 43 -19.12 -0.61 -20.64
N ASP A 44 -18.59 0.52 -21.10
CA ASP A 44 -18.99 1.83 -20.61
C ASP A 44 -20.49 2.04 -20.86
N PRO A 45 -21.21 2.69 -19.93
CA PRO A 45 -22.62 2.97 -20.12
C PRO A 45 -22.81 3.78 -21.40
N ALA A 46 -23.86 3.47 -22.17
CA ALA A 46 -24.18 4.22 -23.38
C ALA A 46 -24.30 5.71 -23.04
N PRO A 47 -23.72 6.61 -23.86
CA PRO A 47 -23.79 8.05 -23.62
C PRO A 47 -25.25 8.46 -23.51
N MET A 48 -25.61 9.06 -22.38
CA MET A 48 -26.99 9.45 -22.12
C MET A 48 -27.44 10.47 -23.17
N PRO A 49 -28.63 10.32 -23.79
CA PRO A 49 -29.12 11.27 -24.78
C PRO A 49 -29.19 12.69 -24.17
N THR A 50 -28.53 13.63 -24.82
CA THR A 50 -28.30 15.02 -24.38
C THR A 50 -29.54 15.91 -24.42
N THR A 51 -30.73 15.35 -24.62
CA THR A 51 -31.94 16.09 -25.00
C THR A 51 -32.48 17.07 -23.95
N HIS A 52 -32.00 17.06 -22.69
CA HIS A 52 -32.57 17.91 -21.63
C HIS A 52 -31.60 18.58 -20.64
N LEU A 53 -30.29 18.65 -20.91
CA LEU A 53 -29.35 19.30 -19.97
C LEU A 53 -28.70 20.55 -20.57
N GLN A 54 -29.45 21.65 -20.56
CA GLN A 54 -28.89 23.00 -20.56
C GLN A 54 -28.29 23.29 -19.17
N SER A 55 -27.11 22.74 -18.87
CA SER A 55 -26.30 23.26 -17.76
C SER A 55 -24.81 23.04 -18.06
N PRO A 56 -24.00 24.10 -18.16
CA PRO A 56 -22.59 24.00 -18.54
C PRO A 56 -21.65 23.63 -17.37
N VAL A 57 -22.17 23.38 -16.16
CA VAL A 57 -21.34 23.27 -14.95
C VAL A 57 -21.01 21.84 -14.55
N ASN A 58 -21.78 20.85 -15.01
CA ASN A 58 -21.49 19.44 -14.77
C ASN A 58 -21.22 18.76 -16.11
N ALA A 59 -20.06 19.07 -16.71
CA ALA A 59 -19.43 18.18 -17.68
C ALA A 59 -19.30 16.83 -16.97
N ARG A 60 -20.26 15.94 -17.24
CA ARG A 60 -20.33 14.59 -16.69
C ARG A 60 -18.97 13.98 -16.97
N ARG A 61 -18.21 13.69 -15.91
CA ARG A 61 -16.99 12.88 -16.03
C ARG A 61 -17.36 11.71 -16.93
N ASP A 62 -16.62 11.49 -18.01
CA ASP A 62 -16.80 10.30 -18.84
C ASP A 62 -16.52 9.09 -17.95
N LEU A 63 -17.56 8.57 -17.30
CA LEU A 63 -17.48 7.49 -16.33
C LEU A 63 -17.20 6.20 -17.10
N SER A 64 -15.93 5.94 -17.36
CA SER A 64 -15.48 4.69 -17.95
C SER A 64 -15.23 3.66 -16.86
N TRP A 65 -15.88 2.50 -16.96
CA TRP A 65 -15.63 1.36 -16.06
C TRP A 65 -14.16 0.92 -16.13
N ARG A 66 -13.49 1.12 -17.27
CA ARG A 66 -12.05 0.85 -17.43
C ARG A 66 -11.17 1.65 -16.48
N GLN A 67 -11.63 2.83 -16.09
CA GLN A 67 -10.94 3.72 -15.16
C GLN A 67 -11.34 3.46 -13.70
N LEU A 68 -12.25 2.50 -13.44
CA LEU A 68 -12.80 2.21 -12.11
C LEU A 68 -13.15 3.51 -11.37
N PRO A 69 -14.16 4.24 -11.85
CA PRO A 69 -14.33 5.64 -11.50
C PRO A 69 -14.47 5.78 -9.99
N LEU A 70 -13.66 6.63 -9.37
CA LEU A 70 -13.65 6.91 -7.92
C LEU A 70 -13.08 5.79 -7.04
N PHE A 71 -12.60 4.67 -7.60
CA PHE A 71 -11.99 3.61 -6.78
C PHE A 71 -10.69 4.09 -6.11
N GLU A 72 -9.82 4.77 -6.85
CA GLU A 72 -8.60 5.35 -6.28
C GLU A 72 -8.93 6.38 -5.19
N GLU A 73 -9.92 7.25 -5.42
CA GLU A 73 -10.40 8.20 -4.41
C GLU A 73 -10.86 7.46 -3.13
N ALA A 74 -11.62 6.38 -3.28
CA ALA A 74 -12.05 5.55 -2.15
C ALA A 74 -10.86 4.87 -1.42
N VAL A 75 -9.83 4.45 -2.15
CA VAL A 75 -8.59 3.90 -1.56
C VAL A 75 -7.87 4.98 -0.77
N TYR A 76 -7.68 6.19 -1.32
CA TYR A 76 -7.05 7.29 -0.60
C TYR A 76 -7.83 7.71 0.65
N GLU A 77 -9.16 7.72 0.61
CA GLU A 77 -9.96 7.95 1.81
C GLU A 77 -9.77 6.83 2.84
N ALA A 78 -9.73 5.57 2.41
CA ALA A 78 -9.52 4.44 3.31
C ALA A 78 -8.11 4.40 3.93
N LEU A 79 -7.10 4.95 3.25
CA LEU A 79 -5.75 5.12 3.81
C LEU A 79 -5.72 6.12 4.98
N LYS A 80 -6.64 7.08 5.04
CA LYS A 80 -6.76 8.02 6.17
C LYS A 80 -7.27 7.35 7.45
N ASP A 81 -7.81 6.13 7.34
CA ASP A 81 -8.25 5.31 8.47
C ASP A 81 -7.15 4.30 8.86
N GLU A 82 -5.89 4.73 8.86
CA GLU A 82 -4.76 3.95 9.35
C GLU A 82 -4.83 3.74 10.88
N PRO A 83 -4.36 2.58 11.39
CA PRO A 83 -4.27 2.35 12.83
C PRO A 83 -3.41 3.42 13.52
N GLY A 84 -3.94 4.01 14.59
CA GLY A 84 -3.27 5.06 15.36
C GLY A 84 -3.66 6.49 14.98
N ARG A 85 -4.27 6.72 13.81
CA ARG A 85 -4.70 8.08 13.40
C ARG A 85 -6.11 8.42 13.92
N ARG A 86 -7.11 7.62 13.52
CA ARG A 86 -8.51 7.78 13.95
C ARG A 86 -8.95 6.69 14.91
N ALA A 87 -8.44 5.48 14.73
CA ALA A 87 -8.69 4.33 15.59
C ALA A 87 -7.44 4.01 16.44
N LYS A 88 -7.63 3.35 17.58
CA LYS A 88 -6.52 2.82 18.39
C LYS A 88 -5.88 1.61 17.70
N PHE A 89 -4.70 1.22 18.16
CA PHE A 89 -3.99 -0.01 17.75
C PHE A 89 -4.65 -1.28 18.31
N THR A 90 -5.94 -1.48 18.06
CA THR A 90 -6.65 -2.70 18.47
C THR A 90 -6.28 -3.85 17.54
N LYS A 91 -6.30 -5.09 18.05
CA LYS A 91 -5.97 -6.28 17.24
C LYS A 91 -6.76 -6.34 15.92
N ILE A 92 -8.08 -6.10 15.99
CA ILE A 92 -8.98 -6.12 14.84
C ILE A 92 -8.60 -5.06 13.80
N GLU A 93 -8.31 -3.83 14.22
CA GLU A 93 -7.89 -2.75 13.32
C GLU A 93 -6.54 -3.08 12.67
N THR A 94 -5.58 -3.59 13.44
CA THR A 94 -4.25 -3.95 12.91
C THR A 94 -4.31 -5.11 11.91
N GLU A 95 -5.10 -6.14 12.18
CA GLU A 95 -5.30 -7.27 11.26
C GLU A 95 -6.06 -6.82 10.01
N GLY A 96 -7.09 -5.98 10.17
CA GLY A 96 -7.84 -5.42 9.06
C GLY A 96 -6.97 -4.56 8.15
N TRP A 97 -6.05 -3.79 8.71
CA TRP A 97 -5.09 -2.98 7.96
C TRP A 97 -4.13 -3.83 7.13
N VAL A 98 -3.56 -4.88 7.74
CA VAL A 98 -2.69 -5.87 7.09
C VAL A 98 -3.41 -6.57 5.93
N ASN A 99 -4.67 -6.99 6.12
CA ASN A 99 -5.47 -7.60 5.06
C ASN A 99 -5.76 -6.61 3.91
N PHE A 100 -6.04 -5.36 4.23
CA PHE A 100 -6.25 -4.29 3.25
C PHE A 100 -4.99 -4.03 2.42
N MET A 101 -3.83 -3.91 3.05
CA MET A 101 -2.55 -3.75 2.37
C MET A 101 -2.24 -4.92 1.43
N ALA A 102 -2.52 -6.15 1.88
CA ALA A 102 -2.37 -7.33 1.04
C ALA A 102 -3.27 -7.31 -0.19
N PHE A 103 -4.52 -6.87 -0.03
CA PHE A 103 -5.44 -6.72 -1.14
C PHE A 103 -4.97 -5.65 -2.14
N LEU A 104 -4.52 -4.48 -1.66
CA LEU A 104 -4.00 -3.42 -2.52
C LEU A 104 -2.76 -3.90 -3.29
N ALA A 105 -1.81 -4.51 -2.61
CA ALA A 105 -0.62 -5.07 -3.25
C ALA A 105 -0.98 -6.11 -4.33
N LEU A 106 -1.95 -6.98 -4.05
CA LEU A 106 -2.43 -8.00 -5.01
C LEU A 106 -3.03 -7.36 -6.26
N ILE A 107 -4.00 -6.44 -6.12
CA ILE A 107 -4.66 -5.83 -7.28
C ILE A 107 -3.69 -4.99 -8.12
N THR A 108 -2.62 -4.48 -7.50
CA THR A 108 -1.56 -3.76 -8.21
C THR A 108 -0.55 -4.69 -8.87
N LYS A 109 -0.17 -5.79 -8.23
CA LYS A 109 0.63 -6.86 -8.84
C LYS A 109 -0.05 -7.35 -10.13
N GLU A 110 -1.35 -7.64 -10.06
CA GLU A 110 -2.22 -8.09 -11.16
C GLU A 110 -2.57 -7.01 -12.21
N ARG A 111 -2.03 -5.78 -12.08
CA ARG A 111 -2.29 -4.65 -12.99
C ARG A 111 -3.78 -4.29 -13.13
N ILE A 112 -4.58 -4.58 -12.11
CA ILE A 112 -5.98 -4.17 -12.04
C ILE A 112 -6.05 -2.67 -11.74
N VAL A 113 -5.24 -2.16 -10.81
CA VAL A 113 -5.13 -0.74 -10.47
C VAL A 113 -3.66 -0.37 -10.22
N GLY A 114 -3.18 0.73 -10.81
CA GLY A 114 -1.80 1.20 -10.61
C GLY A 114 -1.67 1.97 -9.31
N LEU A 115 -1.21 1.30 -8.26
CA LEU A 115 -1.02 1.85 -6.90
C LEU A 115 0.43 1.67 -6.43
N GLU A 116 1.40 1.58 -7.34
CA GLU A 116 2.83 1.48 -7.04
C GLU A 116 3.29 2.57 -6.07
N ASN A 117 2.75 3.78 -6.25
CA ASN A 117 3.02 4.93 -5.38
C ASN A 117 2.59 4.69 -3.93
N ILE A 118 1.49 3.98 -3.69
CA ILE A 118 1.03 3.62 -2.34
C ILE A 118 2.04 2.66 -1.72
N GLY A 119 2.46 1.62 -2.44
CA GLY A 119 3.49 0.68 -1.96
C GLY A 119 4.80 1.37 -1.59
N ILE A 120 5.26 2.31 -2.42
CA ILE A 120 6.45 3.12 -2.14
C ILE A 120 6.26 3.99 -0.89
N VAL A 121 5.12 4.67 -0.74
CA VAL A 121 4.83 5.47 0.45
C VAL A 121 4.82 4.61 1.71
N VAL A 122 4.17 3.45 1.68
CA VAL A 122 4.11 2.53 2.82
C VAL A 122 5.50 2.03 3.21
N LEU A 123 6.35 1.69 2.24
CA LEU A 123 7.76 1.31 2.51
C LEU A 123 8.54 2.45 3.16
N ARG A 124 8.37 3.69 2.67
CA ARG A 124 9.04 4.87 3.22
C ARG A 124 8.60 5.17 4.64
N GLU A 125 7.29 5.21 4.89
CA GLU A 125 6.73 5.47 6.21
C GLU A 125 7.17 4.41 7.25
N ALA A 126 7.27 3.15 6.84
CA ALA A 126 7.68 2.09 7.75
C ALA A 126 9.20 2.03 8.01
N LEU A 127 10.02 2.31 6.99
CA LEU A 127 11.46 2.01 7.01
C LEU A 127 12.36 3.25 7.08
N GLU A 128 11.88 4.42 6.62
CA GLU A 128 12.63 5.68 6.64
C GLU A 128 12.23 6.56 7.84
N GLU A 129 10.96 6.56 8.22
CA GLU A 129 10.49 7.40 9.32
C GLU A 129 10.87 6.83 10.69
N ARG A 130 11.27 7.74 11.60
CA ARG A 130 11.52 7.40 13.00
C ARG A 130 10.17 7.32 13.72
N HIS A 131 9.82 6.12 14.19
CA HIS A 131 8.61 5.90 14.98
C HIS A 131 8.77 6.32 16.45
N ASP A 132 9.95 6.85 16.79
CA ASP A 132 10.40 7.17 18.15
C ASP A 132 9.71 8.40 18.75
N SER A 133 9.17 9.34 17.95
CA SER A 133 8.63 10.61 18.45
C SER A 133 7.77 11.36 17.43
N ILE A 134 6.45 11.17 17.45
CA ILE A 134 5.54 12.19 16.90
C ILE A 134 4.90 12.90 18.10
N PRO A 135 5.21 14.18 18.37
CA PRO A 135 4.35 14.99 19.22
C PRO A 135 3.08 15.24 18.41
N SER A 136 2.01 14.50 18.73
CA SER A 136 0.68 14.87 18.26
C SER A 136 0.39 16.27 18.81
N THR A 137 0.08 17.21 17.94
CA THR A 137 -0.32 18.58 18.27
C THR A 137 -1.67 18.67 18.99
N GLU A 138 -2.16 17.56 19.54
CA GLU A 138 -3.35 17.51 20.36
C GLU A 138 -2.99 16.84 21.68
N GLU A 139 -3.05 17.66 22.73
CA GLU A 139 -2.90 17.30 24.13
C GLU A 139 -3.97 16.26 24.52
N ASN A 140 -3.65 14.98 24.39
CA ASN A 140 -4.39 13.94 25.09
C ASN A 140 -3.40 12.84 25.52
N ASP A 141 -2.78 13.10 26.66
CA ASP A 141 -1.53 12.50 27.14
C ASP A 141 -1.68 11.09 27.72
N ASN A 142 -2.69 10.31 27.30
CA ASN A 142 -3.04 9.06 27.99
C ASN A 142 -2.98 7.76 27.17
N MET A 143 -2.68 7.77 25.87
CA MET A 143 -2.47 6.52 25.10
C MET A 143 -1.55 6.71 23.87
N LYS A 144 -0.30 7.15 24.07
CA LYS A 144 0.72 6.92 23.04
C LYS A 144 0.96 5.41 22.95
N ALA A 145 0.62 4.81 21.82
CA ALA A 145 0.97 3.42 21.57
C ALA A 145 2.50 3.28 21.63
N ASP A 146 2.96 2.25 22.32
CA ASP A 146 4.38 1.91 22.42
C ASP A 146 5.00 1.79 21.02
N GLU A 147 6.28 2.15 20.90
CA GLU A 147 7.02 2.15 19.63
C GLU A 147 6.93 0.78 18.95
N ALA A 148 7.08 -0.30 19.72
CA ALA A 148 6.95 -1.66 19.21
C ALA A 148 5.54 -1.93 18.65
N THR A 149 4.49 -1.37 19.24
CA THR A 149 3.12 -1.52 18.72
C THR A 149 2.96 -0.84 17.37
N ARG A 150 3.52 0.36 17.20
CA ARG A 150 3.49 1.07 15.92
C ARG A 150 4.28 0.33 14.86
N LEU A 151 5.51 -0.08 15.19
CA LEU A 151 6.37 -0.84 14.29
C LEU A 151 5.72 -2.15 13.86
N ASN A 152 5.06 -2.87 14.78
CA ASN A 152 4.35 -4.09 14.44
C ASN A 152 3.32 -3.91 13.32
N VAL A 153 2.69 -2.73 13.21
CA VAL A 153 1.70 -2.43 12.16
C VAL A 153 2.38 -1.95 10.88
N PHE A 154 3.22 -0.92 10.97
CA PHE A 154 3.80 -0.30 9.77
C PHE A 154 4.80 -1.23 9.09
N VAL A 155 5.61 -1.94 9.85
CA VAL A 155 6.54 -2.94 9.31
C VAL A 155 5.79 -4.11 8.68
N ALA A 156 4.70 -4.59 9.31
CA ALA A 156 3.89 -5.64 8.69
C ALA A 156 3.24 -5.17 7.37
N ALA A 157 2.73 -3.94 7.32
CA ALA A 157 2.18 -3.37 6.09
C ALA A 157 3.24 -3.27 4.98
N ALA A 158 4.41 -2.71 5.28
CA ALA A 158 5.52 -2.60 4.33
C ALA A 158 6.06 -3.95 3.88
N ALA A 159 6.22 -4.89 4.82
CA ALA A 159 6.65 -6.24 4.52
C ALA A 159 5.67 -6.96 3.59
N ILE A 160 4.35 -6.76 3.76
CA ILE A 160 3.34 -7.33 2.87
C ILE A 160 3.46 -6.79 1.44
N TRP A 161 3.64 -5.48 1.28
CA TRP A 161 3.88 -4.89 -0.04
C TRP A 161 5.15 -5.47 -0.68
N ALA A 162 6.22 -5.61 0.09
CA ALA A 162 7.47 -6.20 -0.39
C ALA A 162 7.35 -7.69 -0.74
N VAL A 163 6.64 -8.49 0.06
CA VAL A 163 6.44 -9.92 -0.21
C VAL A 163 5.57 -10.14 -1.45
N ILE A 164 4.46 -9.41 -1.57
CA ILE A 164 3.53 -9.60 -2.68
C ILE A 164 4.07 -8.97 -3.97
N MET A 165 4.67 -7.79 -3.88
CA MET A 165 4.94 -6.92 -5.03
C MET A 165 6.41 -6.50 -5.14
N GLY A 166 7.31 -6.93 -4.26
CA GLY A 166 8.68 -6.38 -4.20
C GLY A 166 9.45 -6.54 -5.50
N GLU A 167 9.33 -7.70 -6.16
CA GLU A 167 9.99 -7.95 -7.44
C GLU A 167 9.39 -7.07 -8.55
N GLU A 168 8.06 -7.02 -8.67
CA GLU A 168 7.39 -6.20 -9.67
C GLU A 168 7.54 -4.70 -9.42
N LEU A 169 7.62 -4.29 -8.16
CA LEU A 169 7.80 -2.89 -7.76
C LEU A 169 9.18 -2.42 -8.22
N TRP A 170 10.23 -3.20 -7.97
CA TRP A 170 11.56 -2.92 -8.47
C TRP A 170 11.64 -2.98 -10.00
N GLU A 171 11.00 -3.95 -10.65
CA GLU A 171 10.98 -4.02 -12.12
C GLU A 171 10.37 -2.76 -12.77
N ARG A 172 9.29 -2.24 -12.18
CA ARG A 172 8.49 -1.12 -12.68
C ARG A 172 9.06 0.25 -12.32
N THR A 173 9.65 0.37 -11.13
CA THR A 173 10.05 1.68 -10.55
C THR A 173 11.52 1.72 -10.12
N GLY A 174 12.24 0.61 -10.14
CA GLY A 174 13.66 0.57 -9.83
C GLY A 174 14.49 1.32 -10.87
N GLN A 175 15.41 2.15 -10.39
CA GLN A 175 16.33 2.88 -11.26
C GLN A 175 17.32 1.91 -11.91
N LYS A 176 17.29 1.79 -13.24
CA LYS A 176 18.14 0.84 -14.02
C LYS A 176 19.49 1.43 -14.47
N GLU A 177 19.61 2.75 -14.51
CA GLU A 177 20.85 3.44 -14.86
C GLU A 177 21.36 4.23 -13.67
N GLU A 178 22.64 4.04 -13.31
CA GLU A 178 23.31 4.93 -12.36
C GLU A 178 23.30 6.34 -12.96
N CYS A 179 22.53 7.27 -12.38
CA CYS A 179 22.63 8.67 -12.78
C CYS A 179 24.10 9.10 -12.67
N PRO A 180 24.76 9.52 -13.75
CA PRO A 180 26.08 10.11 -13.63
C PRO A 180 25.94 11.33 -12.73
N VAL A 181 26.62 11.30 -11.59
CA VAL A 181 26.59 12.36 -10.59
C VAL A 181 27.29 13.59 -11.17
N GLY A 182 26.59 14.30 -12.05
CA GLY A 182 26.96 15.61 -12.56
C GLY A 182 26.46 16.66 -11.59
N LEU A 183 27.39 17.42 -11.01
CA LEU A 183 27.18 18.59 -10.14
C LEU A 183 26.11 19.54 -10.72
N SER A 184 24.84 19.29 -10.41
CA SER A 184 23.75 20.20 -10.76
C SER A 184 23.48 21.12 -9.57
N LEU A 185 23.94 22.36 -9.67
CA LEU A 185 23.65 23.48 -8.75
C LEU A 185 22.21 24.00 -8.93
N GLY A 186 21.23 23.10 -9.04
CA GLY A 186 19.80 23.42 -9.08
C GLY A 186 19.11 22.98 -7.79
N PRO A 187 17.95 23.56 -7.43
CA PRO A 187 17.17 23.07 -6.30
C PRO A 187 16.88 21.58 -6.52
N ALA A 188 17.09 20.78 -5.46
CA ALA A 188 16.97 19.33 -5.52
C ALA A 188 15.71 18.93 -6.30
N PRO A 189 15.81 18.09 -7.35
CA PRO A 189 14.64 17.66 -8.07
C PRO A 189 13.71 17.01 -7.05
N LYS A 190 12.47 17.50 -6.96
CA LYS A 190 11.39 16.83 -6.23
C LYS A 190 11.40 15.40 -6.76
N GLN A 191 11.87 14.46 -5.95
CA GLN A 191 11.97 13.05 -6.33
C GLN A 191 10.60 12.67 -6.89
N LEU A 192 10.56 12.42 -8.20
CA LEU A 192 9.39 11.83 -8.82
C LEU A 192 9.16 10.55 -8.02
N ILE A 193 7.96 10.42 -7.45
CA ILE A 193 7.56 9.26 -6.63
C ILE A 193 7.68 7.93 -7.43
N GLY A 194 8.06 7.99 -8.72
CA GLY A 194 8.14 6.87 -9.65
C GLY A 194 9.49 6.17 -9.80
N GLU A 195 10.62 6.69 -9.31
CA GLU A 195 11.90 5.96 -9.38
C GLU A 195 12.51 5.70 -7.99
N ILE A 196 12.84 4.44 -7.72
CA ILE A 196 13.48 3.97 -6.49
C ILE A 196 14.99 3.81 -6.78
N PRO A 197 15.85 4.65 -6.18
CA PRO A 197 17.29 4.48 -6.31
C PRO A 197 17.76 3.17 -5.69
N LYS A 198 18.75 2.50 -6.30
CA LYS A 198 19.33 1.24 -5.78
C LYS A 198 19.75 1.33 -4.31
N ARG A 199 20.41 2.43 -3.92
CA ARG A 199 20.81 2.69 -2.52
C ARG A 199 19.64 2.74 -1.55
N ARG A 200 18.49 3.25 -1.97
CA ARG A 200 17.27 3.29 -1.14
C ARG A 200 16.69 1.89 -0.98
N TRP A 201 16.69 1.10 -2.04
CA TRP A 201 16.25 -0.29 -2.00
C TRP A 201 17.11 -1.15 -1.06
N GLU A 202 18.45 -1.02 -1.17
CA GLU A 202 19.41 -1.66 -0.26
C GLU A 202 19.17 -1.25 1.20
N MET A 203 18.99 0.04 1.47
CA MET A 203 18.66 0.55 2.80
C MET A 203 17.37 -0.05 3.36
N TRP A 204 16.31 -0.19 2.55
CA TRP A 204 15.07 -0.82 2.97
C TRP A 204 15.26 -2.30 3.31
N ILE A 205 16.05 -3.03 2.52
CA ILE A 205 16.42 -4.42 2.80
C ILE A 205 17.13 -4.52 4.14
N ASP A 206 18.18 -3.72 4.36
CA ASP A 206 18.94 -3.71 5.61
C ASP A 206 18.03 -3.41 6.82
N ARG A 207 17.09 -2.48 6.65
CA ARG A 207 16.14 -2.11 7.70
C ARG A 207 15.16 -3.25 8.02
N LEU A 208 14.64 -3.94 7.01
CA LEU A 208 13.77 -5.10 7.18
C LEU A 208 14.52 -6.26 7.86
N GLN A 209 15.78 -6.51 7.47
CA GLN A 209 16.63 -7.49 8.15
C GLN A 209 16.84 -7.13 9.61
N PHE A 210 17.17 -5.87 9.91
CA PHE A 210 17.31 -5.40 11.29
C PHE A 210 16.02 -5.61 12.09
N LEU A 211 14.87 -5.23 11.53
CA LEU A 211 13.57 -5.37 12.19
C LEU A 211 13.18 -6.83 12.42
N SER A 212 13.61 -7.75 11.54
CA SER A 212 13.39 -9.19 11.74
C SER A 212 14.07 -9.77 12.99
N LEU A 213 15.14 -9.12 13.45
CA LEU A 213 15.92 -9.54 14.61
C LEU A 213 15.48 -8.87 15.92
N ARG A 214 14.59 -7.88 15.85
CA ARG A 214 14.17 -7.08 17.01
C ARG A 214 13.21 -7.90 17.89
N GLU A 215 13.63 -8.23 19.11
CA GLU A 215 12.92 -9.17 19.99
C GLU A 215 11.61 -8.64 20.61
N ASP A 216 11.45 -7.32 20.67
CA ASP A 216 10.23 -6.64 21.15
C ASP A 216 9.10 -6.63 20.11
N LEU A 217 9.37 -7.02 18.86
CA LEU A 217 8.36 -7.19 17.82
C LEU A 217 7.71 -8.57 17.86
N ARG A 218 6.48 -8.65 17.37
CA ARG A 218 5.75 -9.90 17.26
C ARG A 218 6.47 -10.84 16.29
N ILE A 219 6.41 -12.14 16.59
CA ILE A 219 7.00 -13.20 15.77
C ILE A 219 6.55 -13.08 14.31
N CYS A 220 5.24 -12.93 14.07
CA CYS A 220 4.70 -12.79 12.71
C CYS A 220 5.25 -11.57 11.96
N THR A 221 5.42 -10.42 12.63
CA THR A 221 6.01 -9.23 12.00
C THR A 221 7.47 -9.46 11.64
N ARG A 222 8.21 -10.15 12.51
CA ARG A 222 9.63 -10.48 12.29
C ARG A 222 9.82 -11.44 11.12
N GLU A 223 8.99 -12.48 11.06
CA GLU A 223 8.96 -13.45 9.95
C GLU A 223 8.62 -12.75 8.63
N LEU A 224 7.58 -11.91 8.61
CA LEU A 224 7.23 -11.12 7.44
C LEU A 224 8.37 -10.18 7.01
N ALA A 225 9.05 -9.52 7.96
CA ALA A 225 10.17 -8.63 7.64
C ALA A 225 11.36 -9.39 7.05
N ALA A 226 11.69 -10.57 7.59
CA ALA A 226 12.74 -11.43 7.04
C ALA A 226 12.41 -11.88 5.62
N GLU A 227 11.17 -12.29 5.38
CA GLU A 227 10.74 -12.73 4.05
C GLU A 227 10.69 -11.58 3.04
N ALA A 228 10.19 -10.41 3.46
CA ALA A 228 10.22 -9.20 2.64
C ALA A 228 11.64 -8.85 2.20
N ALA A 229 12.61 -8.87 3.12
CA ALA A 229 14.01 -8.67 2.79
C ALA A 229 14.52 -9.72 1.79
N ALA A 230 14.17 -10.99 1.99
CA ALA A 230 14.56 -12.07 1.08
C ALA A 230 13.99 -11.90 -0.34
N VAL A 231 12.73 -11.48 -0.47
CA VAL A 231 12.10 -11.19 -1.78
C VAL A 231 12.78 -10.00 -2.45
N MET A 232 12.98 -8.90 -1.73
CA MET A 232 13.60 -7.70 -2.25
C MET A 232 15.08 -7.91 -2.66
N MET A 233 15.80 -8.81 -2.00
CA MET A 233 17.18 -9.16 -2.36
C MET A 233 17.30 -9.90 -3.70
N ARG A 234 16.26 -10.59 -4.18
CA ARG A 234 16.33 -11.38 -5.42
C ARG A 234 16.52 -10.52 -6.69
N VAL A 235 16.21 -9.23 -6.58
CA VAL A 235 16.20 -8.28 -7.71
C VAL A 235 17.35 -7.26 -7.66
N LEU A 236 18.27 -7.39 -6.70
CA LEU A 236 19.50 -6.60 -6.59
C LEU A 236 20.65 -7.16 -7.43
#